data_AF-A0A7R9GVW7-F1
#
_entry.id   AF-A0A7R9GVW7-F1
#
_cell.length_a   1.000
_cell.length_b   1.000
_cell.length_c   1.000
_cell.angle_alpha   90.00
_cell.angle_beta   90.00
_cell.angle_gamma   90.00
#
_symmetry.space_group_name_H-M   'P 1'
#
loop_
_entity.id
_entity.type
_entity.pdbx_description
1 polymer ?
#
loop_
_entity_poly.entity_id
_entity_poly.type
_entity_poly.pdbx_seq_one_letter_code
_entity_poly.pdbx_strand_id
1 'polypeptide(L)'
;MVFSWVQRSQRLVVTGDVRVIRLWDADTELKIQDIPTGADCCVTSIATDLSESCLTLVGCGDGSVRLFDDRVPPHESRVMTWREHTGWVVDVSLRAESQGTGMAVSGCVAGDVRLYDLRRNSSVSTCQTSQGMTAMSVHSAANTFAWYVKTILSDDTQLN
;
A
#
# COMPACT_ATOMS: atom_id res chain seq x y z
N MET A 1 11.75 5.03 4.19
CA MET A 1 11.10 6.06 3.35
C MET A 1 10.44 5.34 2.19
N VAL A 2 9.18 5.65 1.92
CA VAL A 2 8.44 5.13 0.76
C VAL A 2 7.79 6.29 0.02
N PHE A 3 7.64 6.17 -1.29
CA PHE A 3 7.05 7.21 -2.11
C PHE A 3 6.31 6.63 -3.31
N SER A 4 5.40 7.42 -3.87
CA SER A 4 4.75 7.16 -5.15
C SER A 4 4.73 8.42 -6.00
N TRP A 5 4.98 8.25 -7.30
CA TRP A 5 4.97 9.33 -8.29
C TRP A 5 3.69 9.28 -9.11
N VAL A 6 3.02 10.43 -9.23
CA VAL A 6 1.83 10.61 -10.06
C VAL A 6 2.20 11.44 -11.28
N GLN A 7 2.55 10.76 -12.38
CA GLN A 7 3.08 11.39 -13.60
C GLN A 7 2.18 12.49 -14.16
N ARG A 8 0.85 12.30 -14.14
CA ARG A 8 -0.09 13.19 -14.80
C ARG A 8 -0.23 14.55 -14.10
N SER A 9 -0.23 14.55 -12.77
CA SER A 9 -0.34 15.75 -11.95
C SER A 9 1.01 16.26 -11.45
N GLN A 10 2.10 15.59 -11.84
CA GLN A 10 3.46 15.86 -11.37
C GLN A 10 3.56 15.93 -9.84
N ARG A 11 2.78 15.08 -9.16
CA ARG A 11 2.76 15.01 -7.70
C ARG A 11 3.63 13.88 -7.19
N LEU A 12 4.35 14.17 -6.12
CA LEU A 12 5.10 13.17 -5.37
C LEU A 12 4.44 12.98 -4.00
N VAL A 13 4.07 11.74 -3.69
CA VAL A 13 3.49 11.34 -2.41
C VAL A 13 4.55 10.62 -1.60
N VAL A 14 4.88 11.09 -0.40
CA VAL A 14 6.00 10.58 0.40
C VAL A 14 5.58 10.31 1.84
N THR A 15 6.05 9.20 2.40
CA THR A 15 5.87 8.86 3.82
C THR A 15 6.94 7.85 4.29
N GLY A 16 6.74 7.23 5.44
CA GLY A 16 7.66 6.25 6.04
C GLY A 16 7.47 6.17 7.54
N ASP A 17 8.55 6.30 8.29
CA ASP A 17 8.53 6.36 9.75
C ASP A 17 8.17 7.77 10.26
N VAL A 18 7.03 8.27 9.79
CA VAL A 18 6.45 9.55 10.15
C VAL A 18 4.93 9.40 10.19
N ARG A 19 4.25 10.22 10.99
CA ARG A 19 2.79 10.13 11.15
C ARG A 19 1.99 10.84 10.07
N VAL A 20 2.64 11.26 8.98
CA VAL A 20 2.01 12.02 7.88
C VAL A 20 2.33 11.42 6.52
N ILE A 21 1.40 11.58 5.59
CA ILE A 21 1.61 11.43 4.15
C ILE A 21 1.78 12.84 3.60
N ARG A 22 2.92 13.14 3.02
CA ARG A 22 3.23 14.45 2.46
C ARG A 22 3.00 14.44 0.95
N LEU A 23 2.25 15.42 0.46
CA LEU A 23 2.05 15.68 -0.95
C LEU A 23 2.94 16.84 -1.41
N TRP A 24 3.67 16.63 -2.49
CA TRP A 24 4.52 17.61 -3.14
C TRP A 24 4.07 17.87 -4.55
N ASP A 25 4.17 19.11 -4.97
CA ASP A 25 4.05 19.55 -6.35
C ASP A 25 5.47 19.68 -6.91
N ALA A 26 5.81 18.88 -7.91
CA ALA A 26 7.16 18.89 -8.48
C ALA A 26 7.40 20.05 -9.45
N ASP A 27 6.34 20.63 -10.02
CA ASP A 27 6.47 21.79 -10.93
C ASP A 27 6.86 23.05 -10.15
N THR A 28 6.28 23.23 -8.96
CA THR A 28 6.55 24.37 -8.08
C THR A 28 7.62 24.08 -7.03
N GLU A 29 8.01 22.81 -6.88
CA GLU A 29 8.92 22.32 -5.82
C GLU A 29 8.42 22.62 -4.41
N LEU A 30 7.10 22.75 -4.23
CA LEU A 30 6.49 23.11 -2.96
C LEU A 30 5.67 21.96 -2.38
N LYS A 31 5.63 21.94 -1.04
CA LYS A 31 4.73 21.08 -0.29
C LYS A 31 3.30 21.57 -0.49
N ILE A 32 2.42 20.69 -0.98
CA ILE A 32 0.98 20.94 -1.11
C ILE A 32 0.32 20.83 0.27
N GLN A 33 0.40 19.65 0.89
CA GLN A 33 -0.24 19.38 2.19
C GLN A 33 0.39 18.18 2.91
N ASP A 34 0.14 18.10 4.22
CA ASP A 34 0.45 16.94 5.07
C ASP A 34 -0.87 16.30 5.54
N ILE A 35 -1.08 15.02 5.24
CA ILE A 35 -2.26 14.24 5.64
C ILE A 35 -1.89 13.34 6.82
N PRO A 36 -2.56 13.43 7.99
CA PRO A 36 -2.30 12.52 9.09
C PRO A 36 -2.62 11.06 8.72
N THR A 37 -1.64 10.18 8.84
CA THR A 37 -1.85 8.72 8.65
C THR A 37 -2.84 8.15 9.68
N GLY A 38 -2.84 8.77 10.87
CA GLY A 38 -3.47 8.30 12.10
C GLY A 38 -3.01 6.90 12.52
N ALA A 39 -1.82 6.47 12.07
CA ALA A 39 -1.17 5.22 12.44
C ALA A 39 -0.13 5.50 13.53
N ASP A 40 -0.02 4.59 14.50
CA ASP A 40 1.00 4.65 15.56
C ASP A 40 2.26 3.85 15.19
N CYS A 41 2.35 3.40 13.93
CA CYS A 41 3.45 2.64 13.37
C CYS A 41 3.91 3.25 12.04
N CYS A 42 5.03 2.76 11.52
CA CYS A 42 5.56 3.19 10.24
C CYS A 42 4.65 2.76 9.07
N VAL A 43 4.61 3.60 8.04
CA VAL A 43 4.08 3.22 6.74
C VAL A 43 5.16 2.45 5.99
N THR A 44 4.84 1.22 5.58
CA THR A 44 5.78 0.27 4.98
C THR A 44 5.67 0.19 3.47
N SER A 45 4.52 0.56 2.91
CA SER A 45 4.26 0.57 1.47
C SER A 45 3.22 1.63 1.11
N ILE A 46 3.28 2.12 -0.13
CA ILE A 46 2.38 3.15 -0.64
C ILE A 46 2.09 2.91 -2.11
N ALA A 47 0.84 3.11 -2.51
CA ALA A 47 0.43 3.13 -3.91
C ALA A 47 -0.53 4.29 -4.14
N THR A 48 -0.32 5.00 -5.24
CA THR A 48 -1.28 5.99 -5.74
C THR A 48 -1.99 5.42 -6.94
N ASP A 49 -3.21 5.89 -7.16
CA ASP A 49 -3.90 5.58 -8.40
C ASP A 49 -3.20 6.24 -9.60
N LEU A 50 -3.23 5.54 -10.74
CA LEU A 50 -2.75 6.04 -12.02
C LEU A 50 -3.84 6.85 -12.77
N SER A 51 -5.10 6.74 -12.34
CA SER A 51 -6.21 7.54 -12.83
C SER A 51 -6.37 8.86 -12.04
N GLU A 52 -7.35 9.68 -12.42
CA GLU A 52 -7.67 10.98 -11.81
C GLU A 52 -8.27 10.87 -10.39
N SER A 53 -8.25 9.69 -9.76
CA SER A 53 -9.05 9.46 -8.55
C SER A 53 -8.50 10.10 -7.27
N CYS A 54 -7.30 10.69 -7.30
CA CYS A 54 -6.70 11.37 -6.13
C CYS A 54 -6.57 10.47 -4.88
N LEU A 55 -6.57 9.15 -5.09
CA LEU A 55 -6.53 8.15 -4.05
C LEU A 55 -5.10 7.69 -3.75
N THR A 56 -4.80 7.57 -2.45
CA THR A 56 -3.55 7.02 -1.93
C THR A 56 -3.85 5.87 -0.99
N LEU A 57 -3.26 4.71 -1.26
CA LEU A 57 -3.33 3.52 -0.42
C LEU A 57 -2.01 3.35 0.33
N VAL A 58 -2.06 3.07 1.62
CA VAL A 58 -0.87 2.80 2.44
C VAL A 58 -1.00 1.50 3.21
N GLY A 59 0.09 0.74 3.25
CA GLY A 59 0.28 -0.40 4.13
C GLY A 59 1.09 -0.01 5.37
N CYS A 60 0.71 -0.51 6.53
CA CYS A 60 1.31 -0.13 7.80
C CYS A 60 1.98 -1.33 8.51
N GLY A 61 2.94 -1.03 9.39
CA GLY A 61 3.60 -2.03 10.23
C GLY A 61 2.67 -2.68 11.27
N ASP A 62 1.50 -2.12 11.56
CA ASP A 62 0.48 -2.74 12.42
C ASP A 62 -0.45 -3.71 11.67
N GLY A 63 -0.23 -3.93 10.37
CA GLY A 63 -1.09 -4.75 9.52
C GLY A 63 -2.33 -4.02 8.99
N SER A 64 -2.50 -2.73 9.29
CA SER A 64 -3.58 -1.95 8.70
C SER A 64 -3.26 -1.52 7.28
N VAL A 65 -4.29 -1.52 6.44
CA VAL A 65 -4.29 -0.94 5.10
C VAL A 65 -5.26 0.24 5.12
N ARG A 66 -4.84 1.41 4.63
CA ARG A 66 -5.62 2.64 4.76
C ARG A 66 -5.70 3.36 3.43
N LEU A 67 -6.90 3.84 3.10
CA LEU A 67 -7.17 4.58 1.87
C LEU A 67 -7.39 6.06 2.21
N PHE A 68 -6.76 6.92 1.44
CA PHE A 68 -6.85 8.37 1.56
C PHE A 68 -7.36 9.00 0.26
N ASP A 69 -8.19 10.02 0.39
CA ASP A 69 -8.65 10.90 -0.69
C ASP A 69 -8.11 12.30 -0.43
N ASP A 70 -7.26 12.81 -1.32
CA ASP A 70 -6.58 14.10 -1.12
C ASP A 70 -7.44 15.32 -1.50
N ARG A 71 -8.66 15.10 -2.02
CA ARG A 71 -9.60 16.16 -2.42
C ARG A 71 -10.38 16.75 -1.24
N VAL A 72 -10.48 16.00 -0.14
CA VAL A 72 -11.13 16.42 1.09
C VAL A 72 -10.08 16.92 2.10
N PRO A 73 -10.47 17.71 3.12
CA PRO A 73 -9.51 18.25 4.09
C PRO A 73 -8.65 17.16 4.77
N PRO A 74 -7.38 17.44 5.10
CA PRO A 74 -6.43 16.43 5.61
C PRO A 74 -6.93 15.54 6.76
N HIS A 75 -7.74 16.08 7.66
CA HIS A 75 -8.28 15.36 8.82
C HIS A 75 -9.43 14.41 8.47
N GLU A 76 -10.07 14.60 7.32
CA GLU A 76 -11.13 13.76 6.75
C GLU A 76 -10.64 12.89 5.60
N SER A 77 -9.41 13.11 5.09
CA SER A 77 -8.85 12.40 3.95
C SER A 77 -8.81 10.88 4.12
N ARG A 78 -8.74 10.35 5.35
CA ARG A 78 -8.76 8.90 5.57
C ARG A 78 -10.16 8.32 5.40
N VAL A 79 -10.49 7.91 4.19
CA VAL A 79 -11.81 7.40 3.80
C VAL A 79 -12.04 5.92 4.12
N MET A 80 -10.98 5.12 4.32
CA MET A 80 -11.11 3.70 4.68
C MET A 80 -9.95 3.20 5.55
N THR A 81 -10.21 2.20 6.38
CA THR A 81 -9.20 1.47 7.14
C THR A 81 -9.58 0.01 7.27
N TRP A 82 -8.79 -0.88 6.67
CA TRP A 82 -8.90 -2.33 6.81
C TRP A 82 -7.85 -2.82 7.82
N ARG A 83 -8.29 -3.56 8.84
CA ARG A 83 -7.42 -4.12 9.90
C ARG A 83 -7.51 -5.64 9.90
N GLU A 84 -7.09 -6.23 8.79
CA GLU A 84 -7.30 -7.67 8.55
C GLU A 84 -6.00 -8.48 8.49
N HIS A 85 -4.85 -7.85 8.24
CA HIS A 85 -3.57 -8.53 8.37
C HIS A 85 -3.13 -8.60 9.83
N THR A 86 -2.44 -9.69 10.18
CA THR A 86 -1.89 -9.92 11.52
C THR A 86 -0.43 -9.50 11.65
N GLY A 87 0.17 -9.00 10.57
CA GLY A 87 1.57 -8.61 10.53
C GLY A 87 1.83 -7.50 9.52
N TRP A 88 3.11 -7.14 9.36
CA TRP A 88 3.54 -6.01 8.56
C TRP A 88 3.11 -6.16 7.10
N VAL A 89 2.47 -5.12 6.57
CA VAL A 89 2.12 -5.07 5.14
C VAL A 89 3.41 -4.90 4.34
N VAL A 90 3.70 -5.85 3.45
CA VAL A 90 4.91 -5.87 2.62
C VAL A 90 4.76 -4.94 1.43
N ASP A 91 3.62 -5.01 0.76
CA ASP A 91 3.33 -4.19 -0.41
C ASP A 91 1.83 -3.95 -0.56
N VAL A 92 1.49 -2.84 -1.22
CA VAL A 92 0.11 -2.48 -1.57
C VAL A 92 0.07 -2.03 -3.01
N SER A 93 -1.02 -2.35 -3.70
CA SER A 93 -1.28 -1.90 -5.07
C SER A 93 -2.69 -1.36 -5.16
N LEU A 94 -2.85 -0.26 -5.88
CA LEU A 94 -4.13 0.40 -6.09
C LEU A 94 -4.42 0.49 -7.58
N ARG A 95 -5.63 0.10 -7.96
CA ARG A 95 -6.16 0.25 -9.33
C ARG A 95 -7.54 0.87 -9.21
N ALA A 96 -7.62 2.20 -9.23
CA ALA A 96 -8.91 2.85 -9.27
C ALA A 96 -9.32 3.03 -10.73
N GLU A 97 -10.48 2.49 -11.10
CA GLU A 97 -11.05 2.72 -12.42
C GLU A 97 -11.92 3.99 -12.39
N SER A 98 -11.78 4.84 -13.40
CA SER A 98 -12.52 6.10 -13.50
C SER A 98 -14.04 5.93 -13.58
N GLN A 99 -14.54 4.78 -14.04
CA GLN A 99 -15.97 4.46 -14.16
C GLN A 99 -16.35 3.10 -13.56
N GLY A 100 -15.43 2.44 -12.85
CA GLY A 100 -15.60 1.09 -12.34
C GLY A 100 -15.61 1.01 -10.82
N THR A 101 -15.39 -0.19 -10.31
CA THR A 101 -15.13 -0.43 -8.89
C THR A 101 -13.62 -0.43 -8.70
N GLY A 102 -13.10 0.55 -7.96
CA GLY A 102 -11.67 0.56 -7.63
C GLY A 102 -11.30 -0.69 -6.83
N MET A 103 -10.14 -1.25 -7.13
CA MET A 103 -9.61 -2.43 -6.48
C MET A 103 -8.28 -2.11 -5.81
N ALA A 104 -8.07 -2.69 -4.63
CA ALA A 104 -6.80 -2.64 -3.93
C ALA A 104 -6.32 -4.06 -3.61
N VAL A 105 -5.01 -4.25 -3.61
CA VAL A 105 -4.36 -5.50 -3.21
C VAL A 105 -3.35 -5.16 -2.12
N SER A 106 -3.26 -6.00 -1.10
CA SER A 106 -2.18 -5.95 -0.12
C SER A 106 -1.64 -7.35 0.16
N GLY A 107 -0.37 -7.43 0.51
CA GLY A 107 0.27 -8.65 0.98
C GLY A 107 1.01 -8.37 2.27
N CYS A 108 1.01 -9.32 3.21
CA CYS A 108 1.72 -9.18 4.48
C CYS A 108 2.74 -10.29 4.72
N VAL A 109 3.65 -10.05 5.67
CA VAL A 109 4.72 -11.00 6.06
C VAL A 109 4.20 -12.36 6.50
N ALA A 110 2.96 -12.44 6.99
CA ALA A 110 2.31 -13.71 7.36
C ALA A 110 1.92 -14.56 6.13
N GLY A 111 2.09 -14.04 4.92
CA GLY A 111 1.84 -14.76 3.67
C GLY A 111 0.42 -14.61 3.13
N ASP A 112 -0.47 -13.88 3.81
CA ASP A 112 -1.80 -13.60 3.30
C ASP A 112 -1.80 -12.39 2.36
N VAL A 113 -2.48 -12.55 1.23
CA VAL A 113 -2.77 -11.51 0.25
C VAL A 113 -4.27 -11.24 0.29
N ARG A 114 -4.65 -9.96 0.31
CA ARG A 114 -6.06 -9.53 0.39
C ARG A 114 -6.40 -8.63 -0.77
N LEU A 115 -7.58 -8.86 -1.32
CA LEU A 115 -8.17 -8.06 -2.38
C LEU A 115 -9.34 -7.28 -1.81
N TYR A 116 -9.37 -5.98 -2.03
CA TYR A 116 -10.40 -5.07 -1.57
C TYR A 116 -11.12 -4.43 -2.75
N ASP A 117 -12.41 -4.25 -2.56
CA ASP A 117 -13.23 -3.30 -3.29
C ASP A 117 -13.25 -2.02 -2.44
N LEU A 118 -12.86 -0.88 -3.01
CA LEU A 118 -12.72 0.38 -2.25
C LEU A 118 -14.03 0.87 -1.63
N ARG A 119 -15.18 0.34 -2.06
CA ARG A 119 -16.51 0.66 -1.51
C ARG A 119 -16.91 -0.25 -0.35
N ARG A 120 -16.14 -1.30 -0.06
CA ARG A 120 -16.43 -2.27 0.98
C ARG A 120 -15.51 -2.10 2.18
N ASN A 121 -16.05 -2.36 3.37
CA ASN A 121 -15.33 -2.26 4.64
C ASN A 121 -14.51 -3.52 4.98
N SER A 122 -14.55 -4.54 4.12
CA SER A 122 -13.79 -5.78 4.27
C SER A 122 -13.26 -6.30 2.94
N SER A 123 -12.24 -7.17 3.01
CA SER A 123 -11.71 -7.83 1.83
C SER A 123 -12.79 -8.65 1.10
N VAL A 124 -12.75 -8.58 -0.23
CA VAL A 124 -13.61 -9.37 -1.11
C VAL A 124 -13.08 -10.79 -1.24
N SER A 125 -11.75 -10.91 -1.28
CA SER A 125 -11.06 -12.19 -1.43
C SER A 125 -9.76 -12.19 -0.64
N THR A 126 -9.35 -13.37 -0.20
CA THR A 126 -8.05 -13.63 0.41
C THR A 126 -7.37 -14.81 -0.28
N CYS A 127 -6.06 -14.75 -0.39
CA CYS A 127 -5.21 -15.80 -0.91
C CYS A 127 -4.08 -16.05 0.10
N GLN A 128 -3.80 -17.32 0.38
CA GLN A 128 -2.66 -17.72 1.20
C GLN A 128 -1.50 -18.10 0.30
N THR A 129 -0.34 -17.50 0.55
CA THR A 129 0.91 -17.85 -0.12
C THR A 129 1.80 -18.65 0.85
N SER A 130 3.04 -18.21 1.07
CA SER A 130 4.00 -18.78 2.01
C SER A 130 4.33 -17.75 3.09
N GLN A 131 4.42 -18.20 4.35
CA GLN A 131 4.85 -17.35 5.46
C GLN A 131 6.27 -16.81 5.23
N GLY A 132 6.57 -15.64 5.79
CA GLY A 132 7.86 -14.99 5.62
C GLY A 132 7.97 -14.26 4.28
N MET A 133 6.85 -13.73 3.76
CA MET A 133 6.87 -12.88 2.57
C MET A 133 7.79 -11.68 2.81
N THR A 134 8.76 -11.50 1.91
CA THR A 134 9.76 -10.42 1.98
C THR A 134 9.62 -9.42 0.85
N ALA A 135 8.98 -9.81 -0.26
CA ALA A 135 8.62 -8.90 -1.35
C ALA A 135 7.34 -9.39 -2.03
N MET A 136 6.59 -8.46 -2.61
CA MET A 136 5.46 -8.70 -3.48
C MET A 136 5.49 -7.67 -4.62
N SER A 137 4.91 -8.01 -5.76
CA SER A 137 4.67 -7.07 -6.86
C SER A 137 3.35 -7.45 -7.53
N VAL A 138 2.50 -6.45 -7.76
CA VAL A 138 1.24 -6.63 -8.50
C VAL A 138 1.39 -6.00 -9.88
N HIS A 139 0.94 -6.68 -10.93
CA HIS A 139 1.00 -6.15 -12.28
C HIS A 139 -0.04 -5.03 -12.46
N SER A 140 0.36 -3.91 -13.07
CA SER A 140 -0.48 -2.72 -13.23
C SER A 140 -1.63 -2.89 -14.22
N ALA A 141 -1.50 -3.81 -15.17
CA ALA A 141 -2.50 -4.04 -16.23
C ALA A 141 -3.16 -5.43 -16.17
N ALA A 142 -2.50 -6.43 -15.58
CA ALA A 142 -2.96 -7.82 -15.59
C ALA A 142 -3.38 -8.25 -14.19
N ASN A 143 -4.26 -9.24 -14.08
CA ASN A 143 -4.70 -9.78 -12.79
C ASN A 143 -3.70 -10.80 -12.26
N THR A 144 -2.44 -10.39 -12.13
CA THR A 144 -1.33 -11.22 -11.67
C THR A 144 -0.53 -10.48 -10.62
N PHE A 145 -0.01 -11.24 -9.66
CA PHE A 145 0.96 -10.76 -8.69
C PHE A 145 2.02 -11.85 -8.50
N ALA A 146 3.19 -11.44 -8.03
CA ALA A 146 4.29 -12.31 -7.66
C ALA A 146 4.70 -12.00 -6.22
N TRP A 147 5.25 -12.99 -5.53
CA TRP A 147 5.78 -12.85 -4.17
C TRP A 147 7.12 -13.56 -4.05
N TYR A 148 7.90 -13.18 -3.04
CA TYR A 148 9.18 -13.79 -2.73
C TYR A 148 9.31 -14.08 -1.23
N VAL A 149 9.84 -15.25 -0.92
CA VAL A 149 10.25 -15.67 0.42
C VAL A 149 11.73 -16.01 0.37
N LYS A 150 12.50 -15.46 1.30
CA LYS A 150 13.91 -15.79 1.43
C LYS A 150 14.04 -17.16 2.08
N THR A 151 14.44 -18.18 1.30
CA THR A 151 14.87 -19.46 1.86
C THR A 151 16.30 -19.32 2.37
N ILE A 152 16.50 -19.41 3.68
CA ILE A 152 17.83 -19.62 4.25
C ILE A 152 18.09 -21.12 4.13
N LEU A 153 18.97 -21.53 3.22
CA LEU A 153 19.53 -22.87 3.30
C LEU A 153 20.35 -22.90 4.59
N SER A 154 19.96 -23.74 5.55
CA SER A 154 20.87 -24.07 6.64
C SER A 154 22.08 -24.77 6.02
N ASP A 155 23.28 -24.29 6.31
CA ASP A 155 24.53 -24.98 5.96
C ASP A 155 24.64 -26.27 6.80
N ASP A 156 23.83 -27.27 6.50
CA ASP A 156 24.03 -28.64 6.96
C ASP A 156 24.84 -29.40 5.90
N THR A 157 26.10 -28.99 5.75
CA THR A 157 27.17 -29.88 5.31
C THR A 157 28.11 -30.15 6.49
N GLN A 158 27.57 -30.74 7.55
CA GLN A 158 28.39 -31.60 8.40
C GLN A 158 28.65 -32.89 7.62
N LEU A 159 29.81 -32.92 6.95
CA LEU A 159 30.39 -34.12 6.36
C LEU A 159 30.60 -35.16 7.46
N ASN A 160 29.92 -36.31 7.35
CA ASN A 160 30.35 -37.57 7.96
C ASN A 160 31.45 -38.21 7.12
#